data_AF-I3SJJ7-F1
#
_entry.id   AF-I3SJJ7-F1
#
_cell.length_a   1.000
_cell.length_b   1.000
_cell.length_c   1.000
_cell.angle_alpha   90.00
_cell.angle_beta   90.00
_cell.angle_gamma   90.00
#
_symmetry.space_group_name_H-M   'P 1'
#
loop_
_entity.id
_entity.type
_entity.pdbx_description
1 polymer ?
#
loop_
_entity_poly.entity_id
_entity_poly.type
_entity_poly.pdbx_seq_one_letter_code
_entity_poly.pdbx_strand_id
1 'polypeptide(L)'
;MTILVEHVDFGSQFDDKNVHSEDINELVLDGGFPQPKNASQNTFFAPEINAFGHSFRNYDEESERQKGVEEFYRLQHINQTYDFVKKMREEYKKLDKAEMSIWECCELLNEVVDESDPDLDEPQIQHLLQSAEAIRKDYPNEDWLHLTALIHDLGKILLLPKFGELPQWAVVGDTFPLGCAFDESNVHHKYSKENPDIKSPAYNTKNGIYNERMWTRQCDDVMGT
;
A
#
# COMPACT_ATOMS: atom_id res chain seq x y z
N MET A 1 -20.52 15.52 -43.74
CA MET A 1 -20.73 14.06 -43.72
C MET A 1 -20.97 13.71 -42.27
N THR A 2 -22.25 13.65 -41.90
CA THR A 2 -22.71 13.63 -40.51
C THR A 2 -23.26 12.23 -40.28
N ILE A 3 -22.63 11.48 -39.40
CA ILE A 3 -23.03 10.11 -39.07
C ILE A 3 -24.07 10.20 -37.96
N LEU A 4 -25.29 9.77 -38.27
CA LEU A 4 -26.38 9.53 -37.33
C LEU A 4 -26.05 8.25 -36.55
N VAL A 5 -26.06 8.33 -35.21
CA VAL A 5 -26.07 7.16 -34.33
C VAL A 5 -27.44 7.09 -33.70
N GLU A 6 -28.11 5.95 -33.86
CA GLU A 6 -29.46 5.66 -33.41
C GLU A 6 -29.54 5.64 -31.87
N HIS A 7 -30.50 6.38 -31.33
CA HIS A 7 -30.93 6.31 -29.94
C HIS A 7 -31.88 5.12 -29.78
N VAL A 8 -31.57 4.17 -28.91
CA VAL A 8 -32.53 3.15 -28.47
C VAL A 8 -33.20 3.66 -27.20
N ASP A 9 -34.46 4.07 -27.35
CA ASP A 9 -35.36 4.44 -26.27
C ASP A 9 -36.05 3.17 -25.74
N PHE A 10 -35.97 2.90 -24.44
CA PHE A 10 -36.91 2.02 -23.75
C PHE A 10 -37.45 2.78 -22.54
N GLY A 11 -38.60 3.42 -22.75
CA GLY A 11 -39.36 4.07 -21.68
C GLY A 11 -40.19 3.08 -20.86
N SER A 12 -40.12 3.26 -19.53
CA SER A 12 -41.25 3.36 -18.56
C SER A 12 -42.23 2.16 -18.47
N GLN A 13 -42.52 1.56 -17.31
CA GLN A 13 -43.16 2.23 -16.16
C GLN A 13 -43.23 1.30 -14.91
N PHE A 14 -42.83 1.86 -13.75
CA PHE A 14 -43.34 1.75 -12.37
C PHE A 14 -43.85 0.42 -11.77
N ASP A 15 -43.35 0.08 -10.57
CA ASP A 15 -44.18 0.17 -9.34
C ASP A 15 -43.34 0.20 -8.05
N ASP A 16 -43.63 1.20 -7.21
CA ASP A 16 -43.16 1.38 -5.84
C ASP A 16 -43.67 0.28 -4.91
N LYS A 17 -42.76 -0.45 -4.24
CA LYS A 17 -43.01 -0.98 -2.88
C LYS A 17 -41.76 -0.92 -2.02
N ASN A 18 -41.83 0.01 -1.07
CA ASN A 18 -40.97 0.17 0.08
C ASN A 18 -41.16 -1.02 1.05
N VAL A 19 -40.10 -1.80 1.29
CA VAL A 19 -39.98 -2.67 2.47
C VAL A 19 -38.54 -2.60 2.96
N HIS A 20 -38.36 -1.94 4.10
CA HIS A 20 -37.18 -2.07 4.95
C HIS A 20 -37.06 -3.53 5.43
N SER A 21 -35.93 -4.16 5.15
CA SER A 21 -35.31 -5.13 6.04
C SER A 21 -33.79 -5.05 5.88
N GLU A 22 -33.12 -4.90 7.01
CA GLU A 22 -31.67 -4.93 7.18
C GLU A 22 -31.12 -6.25 6.64
N ASP A 23 -30.22 -6.19 5.65
CA ASP A 23 -29.31 -7.29 5.33
C ASP A 23 -27.92 -6.68 5.08
N ILE A 24 -27.08 -6.83 6.11
CA ILE A 24 -25.65 -6.61 6.02
C ILE A 24 -25.12 -7.75 5.15
N ASN A 25 -25.02 -7.52 3.84
CA ASN A 25 -24.28 -8.41 2.95
C ASN A 25 -22.79 -8.25 3.26
N GLU A 26 -22.36 -9.01 4.26
CA GLU A 26 -20.98 -9.41 4.46
C GLU A 26 -20.47 -9.99 3.12
N LEU A 27 -19.54 -9.27 2.48
CA LEU A 27 -18.82 -9.74 1.30
C LEU A 27 -17.98 -10.95 1.72
N VAL A 28 -18.58 -12.13 1.68
CA VAL A 28 -17.89 -13.41 1.75
C VAL A 28 -17.12 -13.56 0.44
N LEU A 29 -15.84 -13.19 0.46
CA LEU A 29 -14.88 -13.62 -0.55
C LEU A 29 -14.68 -15.13 -0.34
N ASP A 30 -15.41 -15.94 -1.10
CA ASP A 30 -15.22 -17.39 -1.14
C ASP A 30 -13.82 -17.67 -1.70
N GLY A 31 -12.88 -17.84 -0.77
CA GLY A 31 -11.47 -18.03 -1.01
C GLY A 31 -11.23 -19.39 -1.64
N GLY A 32 -11.00 -19.38 -2.95
CA GLY A 32 -10.50 -20.52 -3.69
C GLY A 32 -9.89 -20.06 -5.00
N PHE A 33 -8.71 -19.43 -4.96
CA PHE A 33 -7.89 -19.28 -6.16
C PHE A 33 -7.60 -20.69 -6.70
N PRO A 34 -8.11 -21.08 -7.87
CA PRO A 34 -7.74 -22.36 -8.46
C PRO A 34 -6.28 -22.27 -8.85
N GLN A 35 -5.40 -22.94 -8.10
CA GLN A 35 -4.02 -23.13 -8.48
C GLN A 35 -4.00 -23.78 -9.88
N PRO A 36 -3.43 -23.13 -10.92
CA PRO A 36 -3.30 -23.78 -12.21
C PRO A 36 -2.39 -25.00 -12.02
N LYS A 37 -2.98 -26.19 -12.15
CA LYS A 37 -2.25 -27.46 -12.24
C LYS A 37 -1.54 -27.51 -13.59
N ASN A 38 -0.48 -26.71 -13.74
CA ASN A 38 0.61 -26.77 -14.73
C ASN A 38 1.62 -25.62 -14.50
N ALA A 39 1.93 -25.29 -13.24
CA ALA A 39 3.01 -24.36 -12.91
C ALA A 39 4.36 -25.08 -12.94
N SER A 40 4.89 -25.31 -14.14
CA SER A 40 6.28 -25.74 -14.31
C SER A 40 6.92 -24.96 -15.46
N GLN A 41 7.11 -23.65 -15.25
CA GLN A 41 8.19 -22.82 -15.83
C GLN A 41 8.12 -21.32 -15.49
N ASN A 42 7.02 -20.80 -14.93
CA ASN A 42 6.90 -19.39 -14.55
C ASN A 42 7.32 -19.14 -13.08
N THR A 43 8.60 -19.38 -12.76
CA THR A 43 9.16 -18.86 -11.50
C THR A 43 9.60 -17.42 -11.75
N PHE A 44 9.08 -16.46 -10.98
CA PHE A 44 9.55 -15.08 -11.01
C PHE A 44 10.99 -15.04 -10.48
N PHE A 45 11.96 -14.78 -11.36
CA PHE A 45 13.35 -14.60 -10.99
C PHE A 45 13.61 -13.10 -10.81
N ALA A 46 13.45 -12.61 -9.58
CA ALA A 46 13.92 -11.28 -9.23
C ALA A 46 15.46 -11.23 -9.38
N PRO A 47 16.02 -10.29 -10.14
CA PRO A 47 17.47 -10.13 -10.22
C PRO A 47 18.02 -9.74 -8.83
N GLU A 48 19.17 -10.28 -8.46
CA GLU A 48 19.83 -9.94 -7.17
C GLU A 48 20.45 -8.53 -7.18
N ILE A 49 20.69 -7.98 -8.37
CA ILE A 49 21.35 -6.70 -8.59
C ILE A 49 20.54 -5.83 -9.55
N ASN A 50 20.52 -4.53 -9.30
CA ASN A 50 19.90 -3.55 -10.17
C ASN A 50 20.72 -3.30 -11.45
N ALA A 51 20.19 -2.48 -12.37
CA ALA A 51 20.84 -2.15 -13.63
C ALA A 51 22.22 -1.45 -13.46
N PHE A 52 22.53 -0.99 -12.25
CA PHE A 52 23.77 -0.32 -11.87
C PHE A 52 24.77 -1.23 -11.13
N GLY A 53 24.40 -2.50 -10.89
CA GLY A 53 25.26 -3.49 -10.25
C GLY A 53 25.23 -3.47 -8.71
N HIS A 54 24.27 -2.78 -8.11
CA HIS A 54 24.09 -2.77 -6.65
C HIS A 54 22.99 -3.75 -6.24
N SER A 55 23.11 -4.34 -5.05
CA SER A 55 22.03 -5.15 -4.46
C SER A 55 20.84 -4.27 -4.08
N PHE A 56 19.63 -4.78 -4.26
CA PHE A 56 18.40 -4.08 -3.87
C PHE A 56 18.26 -3.98 -2.34
N ARG A 57 17.60 -2.90 -1.88
CA ARG A 57 17.22 -2.69 -0.46
C ARG A 57 18.39 -2.83 0.52
N ASN A 58 19.54 -2.29 0.18
CA ASN A 58 20.70 -2.30 1.07
C ASN A 58 20.67 -1.11 2.04
N TYR A 59 20.31 -1.36 3.30
CA TYR A 59 20.26 -0.33 4.35
C TYR A 59 21.60 -0.13 5.08
N ASP A 60 22.57 -1.03 4.89
CA ASP A 60 23.84 -1.04 5.62
C ASP A 60 25.00 -0.40 4.85
N GLU A 61 24.90 -0.28 3.52
CA GLU A 61 25.94 0.30 2.67
C GLU A 61 25.98 1.82 2.75
N GLU A 62 27.19 2.38 2.84
CA GLU A 62 27.40 3.83 2.85
C GLU A 62 26.99 4.44 1.51
N SER A 63 25.86 5.14 1.51
CA SER A 63 25.34 5.90 0.38
C SER A 63 24.92 7.31 0.81
N GLU A 64 24.79 8.23 -0.15
CA GLU A 64 24.30 9.59 0.12
C GLU A 64 22.88 9.59 0.73
N ARG A 65 22.05 8.59 0.38
CA ARG A 65 20.68 8.44 0.92
C ARG A 65 20.63 7.74 2.27
N GLN A 66 21.63 6.94 2.64
CA GLN A 66 21.59 6.05 3.82
C GLN A 66 21.18 6.79 5.10
N LYS A 67 21.77 7.96 5.36
CA LYS A 67 21.46 8.78 6.54
C LYS A 67 20.02 9.30 6.52
N GLY A 68 19.51 9.64 5.35
CA GLY A 68 18.12 10.09 5.16
C GLY A 68 17.14 8.95 5.41
N VAL A 69 17.42 7.77 4.84
CA VAL A 69 16.60 6.56 5.02
C VAL A 69 16.62 6.10 6.49
N GLU A 70 17.78 6.09 7.15
CA GLU A 70 17.87 5.72 8.57
C GLU A 70 17.10 6.70 9.47
N GLU A 71 17.22 8.01 9.23
CA GLU A 71 16.47 9.03 9.97
C GLU A 71 14.96 8.92 9.71
N PHE A 72 14.57 8.64 8.46
CA PHE A 72 13.19 8.36 8.09
C PHE A 72 12.63 7.20 8.93
N TYR A 73 13.31 6.04 8.95
CA TYR A 73 12.83 4.87 9.67
C TYR A 73 12.88 5.09 11.19
N ARG A 74 13.87 5.83 11.70
CA ARG A 74 13.89 6.25 13.10
C ARG A 74 12.64 7.04 13.47
N LEU A 75 12.27 8.04 12.68
CA LEU A 75 11.06 8.84 12.90
C LEU A 75 9.79 8.00 12.76
N GLN A 76 9.74 7.08 11.78
CA GLN A 76 8.62 6.16 11.60
C GLN A 76 8.44 5.29 12.85
N HIS A 77 9.50 4.61 13.30
CA HIS A 77 9.45 3.73 14.47
C HIS A 77 9.06 4.46 15.75
N ILE A 78 9.48 5.71 15.93
CA ILE A 78 9.15 6.48 17.14
C ILE A 78 7.70 6.95 17.13
N ASN A 79 7.18 7.38 15.97
CA ASN A 79 5.94 8.12 15.89
C ASN A 79 4.73 7.29 15.39
N GLN A 80 4.96 6.15 14.74
CA GLN A 80 3.89 5.20 14.39
C GLN A 80 3.39 4.50 15.65
N THR A 81 2.34 5.06 16.26
CA THR A 81 1.66 4.49 17.41
C THR A 81 0.26 4.03 17.02
N TYR A 82 -0.29 3.08 17.79
CA TYR A 82 -1.63 2.56 17.55
C TYR A 82 -2.68 3.68 17.52
N ASP A 83 -2.55 4.65 18.44
CA ASP A 83 -3.45 5.81 18.52
C ASP A 83 -3.29 6.75 17.33
N PHE A 84 -2.05 6.98 16.87
CA PHE A 84 -1.79 7.78 15.68
C PHE A 84 -2.46 7.17 14.45
N VAL A 85 -2.24 5.87 14.19
CA VAL A 85 -2.83 5.18 13.03
C VAL A 85 -4.35 5.10 13.14
N LYS A 86 -4.90 4.90 14.33
CA LYS A 86 -6.36 4.95 14.55
C LYS A 86 -6.92 6.31 14.16
N LYS A 87 -6.28 7.41 14.56
CA LYS A 87 -6.68 8.77 14.16
C LYS A 87 -6.56 8.98 12.64
N MET A 88 -5.47 8.52 12.02
CA MET A 88 -5.28 8.63 10.57
C MET A 88 -6.37 7.86 9.80
N ARG A 89 -6.67 6.63 10.22
CA ARG A 89 -7.76 5.85 9.62
C ARG A 89 -9.11 6.57 9.73
N GLU A 90 -9.43 7.12 10.89
CA GLU A 90 -10.68 7.88 11.08
C GLU A 90 -10.76 9.13 10.21
N GLU A 91 -9.63 9.79 9.96
CA GLU A 91 -9.58 10.99 9.12
C GLU A 91 -9.71 10.64 7.63
N TYR A 92 -8.92 9.68 7.13
CA TYR A 92 -8.82 9.42 5.69
C TYR A 92 -9.86 8.45 5.15
N LYS A 93 -10.53 7.65 6.00
CA LYS A 93 -11.66 6.81 5.56
C LYS A 93 -12.85 7.60 5.00
N LYS A 94 -12.90 8.91 5.26
CA LYS A 94 -13.97 9.80 4.78
C LYS A 94 -13.91 10.01 3.27
N LEU A 95 -12.73 9.86 2.66
CA LEU A 95 -12.50 10.03 1.22
C LEU A 95 -13.04 11.37 0.67
N ASP A 96 -12.90 12.44 1.45
CA ASP A 96 -13.52 13.75 1.19
C ASP A 96 -12.53 14.83 0.72
N LYS A 97 -11.30 14.44 0.35
CA LYS A 97 -10.22 15.39 0.01
C LYS A 97 -10.27 15.88 -1.43
N ALA A 98 -10.66 15.00 -2.37
CA ALA A 98 -10.76 15.32 -3.79
C ALA A 98 -11.51 14.24 -4.58
N GLU A 99 -12.03 14.63 -5.74
CA GLU A 99 -12.49 13.72 -6.79
C GLU A 99 -11.61 13.98 -8.03
N MET A 100 -11.02 12.91 -8.57
CA MET A 100 -10.16 12.97 -9.77
C MET A 100 -10.02 11.59 -10.41
N SER A 101 -9.57 11.58 -11.66
CA SER A 101 -9.18 10.38 -12.38
C SER A 101 -7.87 9.79 -11.85
N ILE A 102 -7.63 8.51 -12.17
CA ILE A 102 -6.37 7.83 -11.85
C ILE A 102 -5.17 8.57 -12.46
N TRP A 103 -5.30 9.05 -13.71
CA TRP A 103 -4.20 9.73 -14.39
C TRP A 103 -3.86 11.08 -13.75
N GLU A 104 -4.87 11.87 -13.38
CA GLU A 104 -4.63 13.12 -12.62
C GLU A 104 -3.94 12.84 -11.29
N CYS A 105 -4.28 11.73 -10.62
CA CYS A 105 -3.59 11.29 -9.41
C CYS A 105 -2.12 10.93 -9.67
N CYS A 106 -1.83 10.19 -10.76
CA CYS A 106 -0.46 9.91 -11.18
C CYS A 106 0.34 11.18 -11.45
N GLU A 107 -0.25 12.17 -12.13
CA GLU A 107 0.42 13.45 -12.46
C GLU A 107 0.81 14.23 -11.20
N LEU A 108 -0.01 14.18 -10.14
CA LEU A 108 0.34 14.80 -8.85
C LEU A 108 1.60 14.19 -8.21
N LEU A 109 1.88 12.92 -8.48
CA LEU A 109 3.05 12.21 -7.96
C LEU A 109 4.34 12.52 -8.72
N ASN A 110 4.30 13.40 -9.71
CA ASN A 110 5.50 13.95 -10.35
C ASN A 110 6.34 14.82 -9.37
N GLU A 111 5.71 15.37 -8.33
CA GLU A 111 6.37 16.23 -7.33
C GLU A 111 6.80 15.45 -6.06
N VAL A 112 6.67 14.13 -6.07
CA VAL A 112 6.91 13.27 -4.90
C VAL A 112 8.12 12.37 -5.17
N VAL A 113 9.08 12.39 -4.25
CA VAL A 113 10.21 11.44 -4.19
C VAL A 113 10.17 10.74 -2.83
N ASP A 114 10.26 9.41 -2.84
CA ASP A 114 10.16 8.57 -1.65
C ASP A 114 11.48 8.58 -0.85
N GLU A 115 11.47 9.20 0.34
CA GLU A 115 12.64 9.28 1.21
C GLU A 115 13.01 7.97 1.91
N SER A 116 12.11 6.99 1.92
CA SER A 116 12.34 5.67 2.54
C SER A 116 13.07 4.69 1.63
N ASP A 117 13.07 4.96 0.33
CA ASP A 117 13.64 4.09 -0.68
C ASP A 117 15.16 4.32 -0.81
N PRO A 118 16.00 3.29 -0.55
CA PRO A 118 17.44 3.39 -0.73
C PRO A 118 17.86 3.32 -2.20
N ASP A 119 17.00 2.84 -3.09
CA ASP A 119 17.29 2.51 -4.49
C ASP A 119 16.79 3.59 -5.48
N LEU A 120 15.71 4.31 -5.14
CA LEU A 120 15.04 5.26 -6.05
C LEU A 120 15.18 6.73 -5.61
N ASP A 121 15.57 7.59 -6.57
CA ASP A 121 15.57 9.07 -6.42
C ASP A 121 14.72 9.76 -7.50
N GLU A 122 13.94 8.99 -8.24
CA GLU A 122 13.10 9.49 -9.32
C GLU A 122 11.71 9.88 -8.80
N PRO A 123 11.00 10.80 -9.49
CA PRO A 123 9.60 11.07 -9.22
C PRO A 123 8.75 9.81 -9.21
N GLN A 124 7.85 9.71 -8.24
CA GLN A 124 7.04 8.53 -7.98
C GLN A 124 6.20 8.10 -9.21
N ILE A 125 5.76 9.03 -10.05
CA ILE A 125 5.07 8.71 -11.32
C ILE A 125 5.91 7.79 -12.23
N GLN A 126 7.23 7.95 -12.25
CA GLN A 126 8.12 7.11 -13.07
C GLN A 126 8.11 5.67 -12.57
N HIS A 127 8.18 5.46 -11.25
CA HIS A 127 8.08 4.14 -10.62
C HIS A 127 6.76 3.44 -10.95
N LEU A 128 5.63 4.17 -10.93
CA LEU A 128 4.32 3.61 -11.29
C LEU A 128 4.32 3.08 -12.73
N LEU A 129 4.86 3.85 -13.67
CA LEU A 129 4.94 3.48 -15.08
C LEU A 129 5.93 2.34 -15.32
N GLN A 130 7.11 2.38 -14.69
CA GLN A 130 8.11 1.32 -14.76
C GLN A 130 7.54 -0.01 -14.26
N SER A 131 6.87 0.01 -13.10
CA SER A 131 6.22 -1.16 -12.51
C SER A 131 5.13 -1.71 -13.42
N ALA A 132 4.23 -0.86 -13.91
CA ALA A 132 3.14 -1.27 -14.79
C ALA A 132 3.67 -1.87 -16.11
N GLU A 133 4.66 -1.25 -16.74
CA GLU A 133 5.23 -1.73 -18.00
C GLU A 133 6.06 -3.01 -17.85
N ALA A 134 6.79 -3.15 -16.74
CA ALA A 134 7.51 -4.39 -16.43
C ALA A 134 6.53 -5.56 -16.28
N ILE A 135 5.47 -5.39 -15.48
CA ILE A 135 4.42 -6.41 -15.33
C ILE A 135 3.72 -6.66 -16.68
N ARG A 136 3.40 -5.62 -17.45
CA ARG A 136 2.77 -5.78 -18.77
C ARG A 136 3.60 -6.64 -19.71
N LYS A 137 4.92 -6.52 -19.65
CA LYS A 137 5.86 -7.32 -20.46
C LYS A 137 5.91 -8.78 -20.01
N ASP A 138 5.96 -9.01 -18.70
CA ASP A 138 6.12 -10.35 -18.13
C ASP A 138 4.80 -11.15 -18.10
N TYR A 139 3.67 -10.44 -17.96
CA TYR A 139 2.32 -11.01 -17.84
C TYR A 139 1.34 -10.37 -18.85
N PRO A 140 1.57 -10.49 -20.16
CA PRO A 140 0.85 -9.71 -21.19
C PRO A 140 -0.66 -9.91 -21.23
N ASN A 141 -1.18 -11.00 -20.65
CA ASN A 141 -2.60 -11.33 -20.65
C ASN A 141 -3.31 -11.01 -19.32
N GLU A 142 -2.60 -10.48 -18.31
CA GLU A 142 -3.14 -10.16 -16.98
C GLU A 142 -3.32 -8.64 -16.82
N ASP A 143 -4.26 -8.08 -17.58
CA ASP A 143 -4.52 -6.63 -17.63
C ASP A 143 -4.78 -5.99 -16.26
N TRP A 144 -5.52 -6.68 -15.38
CA TRP A 144 -5.76 -6.26 -14.02
C TRP A 144 -4.46 -6.09 -13.22
N LEU A 145 -3.43 -6.92 -13.47
CA LEU A 145 -2.16 -6.86 -12.77
C LEU A 145 -1.32 -5.67 -13.24
N HIS A 146 -1.45 -5.28 -14.51
CA HIS A 146 -0.82 -4.07 -15.05
C HIS A 146 -1.39 -2.84 -14.35
N LEU A 147 -2.73 -2.81 -14.22
CA LEU A 147 -3.42 -1.74 -13.51
C LEU A 147 -3.07 -1.72 -12.02
N THR A 148 -3.02 -2.89 -11.36
CA THR A 148 -2.59 -2.98 -9.95
C THR A 148 -1.21 -2.36 -9.75
N ALA A 149 -0.23 -2.64 -10.62
CA ALA A 149 1.08 -1.99 -10.55
C ALA A 149 1.04 -0.50 -10.84
N LEU A 150 0.15 -0.02 -11.72
CA LEU A 150 0.01 1.42 -11.94
C LEU A 150 -0.55 2.15 -10.71
N ILE A 151 -1.46 1.52 -9.96
CA ILE A 151 -2.20 2.20 -8.88
C ILE A 151 -1.66 1.95 -7.48
N HIS A 152 -0.72 1.01 -7.29
CA HIS A 152 -0.33 0.50 -5.97
C HIS A 152 0.11 1.60 -4.98
N ASP A 153 0.83 2.60 -5.48
CA ASP A 153 1.42 3.66 -4.67
C ASP A 153 0.68 5.01 -4.76
N LEU A 154 -0.55 5.05 -5.30
CA LEU A 154 -1.31 6.30 -5.41
C LEU A 154 -1.64 6.95 -4.05
N GLY A 155 -1.58 6.18 -2.95
CA GLY A 155 -1.71 6.72 -1.59
C GLY A 155 -0.64 7.75 -1.23
N LYS A 156 0.48 7.82 -1.95
CA LYS A 156 1.57 8.79 -1.69
C LYS A 156 1.15 10.25 -1.91
N ILE A 157 -0.01 10.51 -2.52
CA ILE A 157 -0.57 11.87 -2.62
C ILE A 157 -0.85 12.51 -1.24
N LEU A 158 -0.93 11.71 -0.17
CA LEU A 158 -1.08 12.21 1.21
C LEU A 158 0.06 13.13 1.66
N LEU A 159 1.21 13.09 0.97
CA LEU A 159 2.34 14.00 1.18
C LEU A 159 2.07 15.42 0.68
N LEU A 160 1.11 15.60 -0.22
CA LEU A 160 0.86 16.89 -0.84
C LEU A 160 -0.05 17.76 0.05
N PRO A 161 0.14 19.10 0.06
CA PRO A 161 -0.62 20.02 0.92
C PRO A 161 -2.14 19.90 0.79
N LYS A 162 -2.64 19.58 -0.41
CA LYS A 162 -4.08 19.42 -0.67
C LYS A 162 -4.69 18.24 0.10
N PHE A 163 -3.91 17.21 0.44
CA PHE A 163 -4.41 15.98 1.03
C PHE A 163 -4.11 15.84 2.52
N GLY A 164 -3.10 16.55 3.02
CA GLY A 164 -2.80 16.59 4.45
C GLY A 164 -1.39 17.01 4.80
N GLU A 165 -0.47 17.05 3.82
CA GLU A 165 0.94 17.36 4.05
C GLU A 165 1.54 16.46 5.14
N LEU A 166 1.20 15.17 5.11
CA LEU A 166 1.71 14.24 6.09
C LEU A 166 3.24 14.14 5.93
N PRO A 167 3.99 14.00 7.04
CA PRO A 167 5.41 13.72 6.94
C PRO A 167 5.63 12.36 6.25
N GLN A 168 6.74 12.21 5.51
CA GLN A 168 6.99 11.00 4.74
C GLN A 168 6.88 9.71 5.57
N TRP A 169 7.39 9.72 6.81
CA TRP A 169 7.35 8.56 7.71
C TRP A 169 5.92 8.07 8.02
N ALA A 170 4.89 8.91 7.81
CA ALA A 170 3.50 8.57 8.01
C ALA A 170 2.81 8.00 6.75
N VAL A 171 3.48 7.98 5.59
CA VAL A 171 2.87 7.63 4.30
C VAL A 171 3.62 6.52 3.57
N VAL A 172 4.96 6.54 3.58
CA VAL A 172 5.80 5.60 2.81
C VAL A 172 6.60 4.67 3.74
N GLY A 173 7.47 3.87 3.13
CA GLY A 173 8.35 2.92 3.82
C GLY A 173 7.69 1.58 4.14
N ASP A 174 8.54 0.65 4.57
CA ASP A 174 8.09 -0.66 5.02
C ASP A 174 7.15 -0.51 6.22
N THR A 175 6.13 -1.37 6.26
CA THR A 175 5.08 -1.32 7.28
C THR A 175 5.26 -2.42 8.31
N PHE A 176 4.82 -2.17 9.54
CA PHE A 176 4.84 -3.15 10.61
C PHE A 176 3.56 -3.10 11.44
N PRO A 177 3.13 -4.23 12.05
CA PRO A 177 1.96 -4.25 12.92
C PRO A 177 2.12 -3.36 14.16
N LEU A 178 1.05 -2.65 14.52
CA LEU A 178 0.95 -1.85 15.76
C LEU A 178 -0.02 -2.49 16.75
N GLY A 179 0.04 -2.10 18.02
CA GLY A 179 -0.85 -2.68 19.05
C GLY A 179 -0.44 -4.08 19.50
N CYS A 180 0.77 -4.51 19.14
CA CYS A 180 1.45 -5.73 19.57
C CYS A 180 2.96 -5.45 19.71
N ALA A 181 3.73 -6.43 20.18
CA ALA A 181 5.17 -6.29 20.29
C ALA A 181 5.80 -6.16 18.90
N PHE A 182 6.78 -5.27 18.77
CA PHE A 182 7.55 -5.10 17.54
C PHE A 182 8.45 -6.33 17.30
N ASP A 183 8.54 -6.76 16.05
CA ASP A 183 9.36 -7.89 15.65
C ASP A 183 10.77 -7.44 15.23
N GLU A 184 11.77 -8.29 15.47
CA GLU A 184 13.17 -8.00 15.17
C GLU A 184 13.46 -7.97 13.66
N SER A 185 12.58 -8.55 12.83
CA SER A 185 12.64 -8.48 11.37
C SER A 185 12.32 -7.10 10.80
N ASN A 186 11.71 -6.21 11.58
CA ASN A 186 11.43 -4.85 11.14
C ASN A 186 12.72 -4.10 10.80
N VAL A 187 12.76 -3.45 9.63
CA VAL A 187 13.90 -2.62 9.20
C VAL A 187 14.21 -1.59 10.28
N HIS A 188 15.47 -1.52 10.73
CA HIS A 188 15.92 -0.65 11.82
C HIS A 188 15.14 -0.80 13.16
N HIS A 189 14.72 -2.02 13.53
CA HIS A 189 14.05 -2.35 14.80
C HIS A 189 14.69 -1.75 16.07
N LYS A 190 16.00 -1.43 16.04
CA LYS A 190 16.71 -0.76 17.15
C LYS A 190 15.99 0.49 17.67
N TYR A 191 15.28 1.23 16.81
CA TYR A 191 14.55 2.45 17.16
C TYR A 191 13.17 2.22 17.77
N SER A 192 12.58 1.03 17.61
CA SER A 192 11.25 0.71 18.17
C SER A 192 11.23 0.78 19.71
N LYS A 193 12.41 0.72 20.36
CA LYS A 193 12.58 0.91 21.81
C LYS A 193 12.22 2.32 22.30
N GLU A 194 12.25 3.31 21.41
CA GLU A 194 11.91 4.70 21.70
C GLU A 194 10.41 4.98 21.53
N ASN A 195 9.66 4.07 20.89
CA ASN A 195 8.23 4.19 20.69
C ASN A 195 7.48 4.11 22.04
N PRO A 196 6.55 5.04 22.34
CA PRO A 196 5.79 5.01 23.59
C PRO A 196 4.93 3.75 23.78
N ASP A 197 4.47 3.11 22.70
CA ASP A 197 3.61 1.92 22.76
C ASP A 197 4.33 0.71 23.38
N ILE A 198 5.67 0.67 23.38
CA ILE A 198 6.43 -0.41 24.05
C ILE A 198 6.19 -0.46 25.57
N LYS A 199 5.79 0.68 26.14
CA LYS A 199 5.48 0.82 27.58
C LYS A 199 4.03 0.48 27.89
N SER A 200 3.19 0.31 26.87
CA SER A 200 1.77 -0.03 27.03
C SER A 200 1.61 -1.53 27.36
N PRO A 201 1.04 -1.87 28.53
CA PRO A 201 0.77 -3.27 28.87
C PRO A 201 -0.21 -3.95 27.91
N ALA A 202 -1.00 -3.17 27.15
CA ALA A 202 -1.92 -3.72 26.15
C ALA A 202 -1.22 -4.18 24.87
N TYR A 203 -0.03 -3.65 24.56
CA TYR A 203 0.66 -3.86 23.29
C TYR A 203 1.96 -4.66 23.44
N ASN A 204 2.53 -4.75 24.64
CA ASN A 204 3.86 -5.35 24.84
C ASN A 204 3.92 -6.88 24.76
N THR A 205 2.83 -7.56 24.42
CA THR A 205 2.82 -9.02 24.20
C THR A 205 2.88 -9.34 22.71
N LYS A 206 3.31 -10.55 22.35
CA LYS A 206 3.43 -10.98 20.95
C LYS A 206 2.18 -10.64 20.13
N ASN A 207 1.00 -10.99 20.63
CA ASN A 207 -0.24 -10.76 19.91
C ASN A 207 -0.92 -9.44 20.29
N GLY A 208 -0.54 -8.81 21.41
CA GLY A 208 -1.14 -7.56 21.88
C GLY A 208 -2.67 -7.58 21.88
N ILE A 209 -3.28 -6.69 21.11
CA ILE A 209 -4.74 -6.59 20.93
C ILE A 209 -5.33 -7.62 19.96
N TYR A 210 -4.50 -8.34 19.22
CA TYR A 210 -4.93 -9.30 18.20
C TYR A 210 -5.27 -10.64 18.85
N ASN A 211 -6.38 -11.22 18.42
CA ASN A 211 -6.66 -12.64 18.69
C ASN A 211 -5.86 -13.52 17.70
N GLU A 212 -5.62 -14.78 18.05
CA GLU A 212 -4.80 -15.72 17.25
C GLU A 212 -5.25 -15.86 15.78
N ARG A 213 -6.56 -15.75 15.51
CA ARG A 213 -7.11 -15.86 14.15
C ARG A 213 -6.92 -14.58 13.33
N MET A 214 -6.88 -13.41 13.98
CA MET A 214 -6.58 -12.13 13.33
C MET A 214 -5.07 -11.99 13.10
N TRP A 215 -4.26 -12.45 14.05
CA TRP A 215 -2.80 -12.46 13.94
C TRP A 215 -2.32 -13.17 12.66
N THR A 216 -2.79 -14.40 12.44
CA THR A 216 -2.45 -15.22 11.26
C THR A 216 -2.89 -14.62 9.93
N ARG A 217 -3.88 -13.72 9.91
CA ARG A 217 -4.39 -13.08 8.68
C ARG A 217 -3.82 -11.70 8.40
N GLN A 218 -3.26 -11.03 9.39
CA GLN A 218 -2.83 -9.62 9.29
C GLN A 218 -1.36 -9.40 9.60
N CYS A 219 -0.73 -10.30 10.37
CA CYS A 219 0.61 -10.11 10.89
C CYS A 219 1.59 -11.15 10.32
N ASP A 220 1.20 -12.42 10.18
CA ASP A 220 2.11 -13.45 9.64
C ASP A 220 2.46 -13.20 8.16
N ASP A 221 1.52 -12.68 7.35
CA ASP A 221 1.77 -12.27 5.95
C ASP A 221 2.74 -11.09 5.83
N VAL A 222 2.80 -10.21 6.84
CA VAL A 222 3.72 -9.05 6.89
C VAL A 222 5.10 -9.46 7.44
N MET A 223 5.16 -10.48 8.31
CA MET A 223 6.39 -10.91 9.00
C MET A 223 7.07 -12.13 8.35
N GLY A 224 6.52 -12.64 7.24
CA GLY A 224 7.18 -13.66 6.42
C GLY A 224 7.40 -15.01 7.11
N THR A 225 6.46 -15.43 7.97
CA THR A 225 6.48 -16.75 8.65
C THR A 225 5.37 -17.66 8.20
#